data_AF-A0A1E5IKA3-F1
#
_entry.id   AF-A0A1E5IKA3-F1
#
_cell.length_a   1.000
_cell.length_b   1.000
_cell.length_c   1.000
_cell.angle_alpha   90.00
_cell.angle_beta   90.00
_cell.angle_gamma   90.00
#
_symmetry.space_group_name_H-M   'P 1'
#
loop_
_entity.id
_entity.type
_entity.pdbx_description
1 polymer ?
#
loop_
_entity_poly.entity_id
_entity_poly.type
_entity_poly.pdbx_seq_one_letter_code
_entity_poly.pdbx_strand_id
1 'polypeptide(L)' 'MLLADIIRKVHKNKMLVIWEWHKQTFAELKDFGIDGFEIYNCGYRNFREDDCRSLINFSQKAFF' A
#
# COMPACT_ATOMS: atom_id res chain seq x y z
N MET A 1 9.63 -11.08 -14.98
CA MET A 1 8.67 -9.95 -14.98
C MET A 1 8.81 -9.27 -13.64
N LEU A 2 9.15 -7.98 -13.63
CA LEU A 2 9.39 -7.25 -12.39
C LEU A 2 8.06 -6.88 -11.73
N LEU A 3 8.03 -6.69 -10.41
CA LEU A 3 6.83 -6.27 -9.68
C LEU A 3 6.20 -5.00 -10.28
N ALA A 4 7.04 -4.05 -10.68
CA ALA A 4 6.60 -2.83 -11.36
C ALA A 4 5.87 -3.08 -12.69
N ASP A 5 6.25 -4.12 -13.45
CA ASP A 5 5.58 -4.47 -14.71
C ASP A 5 4.17 -5.04 -14.45
N ILE A 6 4.03 -5.81 -13.37
CA ILE A 6 2.75 -6.36 -12.93
C ILE A 6 1.82 -5.21 -12.53
N ILE A 7 2.30 -4.30 -11.68
CA ILE A 7 1.51 -3.17 -11.19
C ILE A 7 1.05 -2.27 -12.33
N ARG A 8 1.94 -1.90 -13.25
CA ARG A 8 1.58 -1.14 -14.46
C ARG A 8 0.50 -1.83 -15.28
N LYS A 9 0.55 -3.15 -15.41
CA LYS A 9 -0.46 -3.93 -16.16
C LYS A 9 -1.81 -3.94 -15.44
N VAL A 10 -1.82 -4.04 -14.11
CA VAL A 10 -3.03 -3.95 -13.28
C VAL A 10 -3.68 -2.57 -13.45
N HIS A 11 -2.91 -1.49 -13.34
CA HIS A 11 -3.39 -0.12 -13.54
C HIS A 11 -3.92 0.12 -14.97
N LYS A 12 -3.24 -0.41 -16.00
CA LYS A 12 -3.71 -0.31 -17.39
C LYS A 12 -5.11 -0.91 -17.59
N ASN A 13 -5.50 -1.88 -16.75
CA ASN A 13 -6.81 -2.51 -16.75
C ASN A 13 -7.78 -1.87 -15.74
N LYS A 14 -7.45 -0.68 -15.20
CA LYS A 14 -8.24 0.06 -14.20
C LYS A 14 -8.52 -0.73 -12.91
N MET A 15 -7.58 -1.61 -12.56
CA MET A 15 -7.64 -2.40 -11.33
C MET A 15 -6.74 -1.77 -10.27
N LEU A 16 -7.06 -2.01 -9.00
CA LEU A 16 -6.29 -1.53 -7.85
C LEU A 16 -5.31 -2.60 -7.37
N VAL A 17 -4.15 -2.17 -6.89
CA VAL A 17 -3.17 -3.04 -6.23
C VAL A 17 -3.27 -2.85 -4.72
N ILE A 18 -3.66 -3.92 -4.02
CA ILE A 18 -3.70 -3.97 -2.57
C ILE A 18 -2.47 -4.75 -2.07
N TRP A 19 -1.77 -4.18 -1.08
CA TRP A 19 -0.56 -4.78 -0.53
C TRP A 19 -0.70 -5.16 0.95
N GLU A 20 -0.09 -6.28 1.32
CA GLU A 20 0.02 -6.77 2.70
C GLU A 20 1.22 -6.08 3.39
N TRP A 21 0.95 -5.21 4.36
CA TRP A 21 1.97 -4.30 4.91
C TRP A 21 2.79 -4.91 6.05
N HIS A 22 3.91 -5.61 5.74
CA HIS A 22 4.82 -6.11 6.80
C HIS A 22 6.31 -6.00 6.52
N LYS A 23 6.71 -5.60 5.31
CA LYS A 23 8.12 -5.75 4.87
C LYS A 23 8.70 -4.55 4.14
N GLN A 24 7.92 -3.49 3.93
CA GLN A 24 8.31 -2.34 3.14
C GLN A 24 7.92 -1.05 3.84
N THR A 25 8.72 -0.02 3.63
CA THR A 25 8.44 1.35 4.04
C THR A 25 7.34 1.96 3.16
N PHE A 26 6.68 3.01 3.66
CA PHE A 26 5.71 3.76 2.86
C PHE A 26 6.33 4.35 1.59
N ALA A 27 7.60 4.77 1.61
CA ALA A 27 8.26 5.29 0.42
C ALA A 27 8.35 4.23 -0.70
N GLU A 28 8.76 3.01 -0.35
CA GLU A 28 8.85 1.89 -1.31
C GLU A 28 7.48 1.52 -1.87
N LEU A 29 6.44 1.52 -1.04
CA LEU A 29 5.06 1.23 -1.47
C LEU A 29 4.52 2.31 -2.42
N LYS A 30 4.89 3.58 -2.21
CA LYS A 30 4.58 4.67 -3.14
C LYS A 30 5.25 4.44 -4.49
N ASP A 31 6.54 4.13 -4.48
CA ASP A 31 7.32 3.95 -5.69
C ASP A 31 6.86 2.74 -6.51
N PHE A 32 6.32 1.72 -5.84
CA PHE A 32 5.68 0.59 -6.51
C PHE A 32 4.34 0.95 -7.16
N GLY A 33 3.67 2.02 -6.74
CA GLY A 33 2.32 2.37 -7.22
C GLY A 33 1.24 1.55 -6.53
N ILE A 34 1.38 1.28 -5.23
CA ILE A 34 0.35 0.62 -4.44
C ILE A 34 -0.81 1.60 -4.18
N ASP A 35 -2.04 1.16 -4.45
CA ASP A 35 -3.25 1.99 -4.32
C ASP A 35 -3.86 1.92 -2.91
N GLY A 36 -3.54 0.89 -2.15
CA GLY A 36 -4.04 0.70 -0.79
C GLY A 36 -3.44 -0.49 -0.08
N PHE A 37 -3.83 -0.67 1.18
CA PHE A 37 -3.30 -1.74 2.03
C PHE A 37 -4.42 -2.54 2.66
N GLU A 38 -4.14 -3.82 2.86
CA GLU A 38 -4.95 -4.66 3.72
C GLU A 38 -4.25 -4.81 5.08
N ILE A 39 -4.99 -4.51 6.15
CA ILE A 39 -4.49 -4.59 7.52
C ILE A 39 -5.17 -5.78 8.20
N TYR A 40 -4.42 -6.85 8.40
CA TYR A 40 -4.90 -8.02 9.12
C TYR A 40 -4.71 -7.85 10.63
N ASN A 41 -5.81 -7.73 11.37
CA ASN A 41 -5.82 -7.55 12.83
C ASN A 41 -5.32 -8.77 13.63
N CYS A 42 -4.92 -9.88 12.99
CA CYS A 42 -4.49 -11.08 13.69
C CYS A 42 -3.04 -11.03 14.22
N GLY A 43 -2.24 -10.01 13.88
CA GLY A 43 -0.84 -9.89 14.29
C GLY A 43 -0.45 -8.60 15.04
N TYR A 44 -1.29 -7.56 15.03
CA TYR A 44 -0.89 -6.24 15.54
C TYR A 44 -1.39 -5.97 16.95
N ARG A 45 -0.69 -6.54 17.94
CA ARG A 45 -0.79 -6.08 19.33
C ARG A 45 -0.26 -4.63 19.51
N ASN A 46 0.37 -4.07 18.47
CA ASN A 46 1.10 -2.79 18.48
C ASN A 46 0.69 -1.84 17.34
N PHE A 47 -0.49 -1.99 16.72
CA PHE A 47 -0.95 -0.99 15.74
C PHE A 47 -1.28 0.31 16.46
N ARG A 48 -0.41 1.30 16.36
CA ARG A 48 -0.61 2.59 17.05
C ARG A 48 -1.46 3.51 16.20
N GLU A 49 -2.10 4.47 16.85
CA GLU A 49 -2.90 5.49 16.18
C GLU A 49 -2.07 6.28 15.14
N ASP A 50 -0.78 6.49 15.42
CA ASP A 50 0.14 7.16 14.49
C ASP A 50 0.42 6.33 13.22
N ASP A 51 0.46 5.00 13.31
CA ASP A 51 0.60 4.11 12.15
C ASP A 51 -0.67 4.17 11.28
N CYS A 52 -1.85 4.11 11.91
CA CYS A 52 -3.14 4.34 11.25
C CYS A 52 -3.17 5.68 10.50
N ARG A 53 -2.77 6.76 11.16
CA ARG A 53 -2.76 8.11 10.59
C ARG A 53 -1.79 8.20 9.41
N SER A 54 -0.63 7.55 9.51
CA SER A 54 0.36 7.50 8.43
C SER A 54 -0.15 6.75 7.21
N LEU A 55 -0.86 5.63 7.41
CA LEU A 55 -1.52 4.87 6.35
C LEU A 55 -2.63 5.64 5.66
N ILE A 56 -3.48 6.33 6.42
CA ILE A 56 -4.55 7.19 5.87
C ILE A 56 -3.93 8.30 5.02
N ASN A 57 -2.91 9.00 5.54
CA ASN A 57 -2.24 10.08 4.82
C ASN A 57 -1.52 9.60 3.57
N PHE A 58 -0.90 8.41 3.60
CA PHE A 58 -0.30 7.78 2.43
C PHE A 58 -1.38 7.54 1.36
N SER A 59 -2.50 6.92 1.77
CA SER A 59 -3.57 6.52 0.85
C SER A 59 -4.20 7.75 0.21
N GLN A 60 -4.47 8.81 0.98
CA GLN A 60 -5.01 10.06 0.45
C GLN A 60 -4.08 10.76 -0.56
N LYS A 61 -2.76 10.68 -0.37
CA LYS A 61 -1.78 11.29 -1.29
C LYS A 61 -1.52 10.48 -2.54
N ALA A 62 -1.89 9.20 -2.58
CA ALA A 62 -1.76 8.38 -3.78
C ALA A 62 -2.85 8.70 -4.84
N PHE A 63 -3.94 9.35 -4.44
CA PHE A 63 -5.08 9.66 -5.31
C PHE A 63 -5.13 11.09 -5.87
N PHE A 64 -4.11 11.94 -5.62
CA PHE A 64 -4.03 13.32 -6.14
C PHE A 64 -2.68 13.63 -6.81
#